data_AF-A0A235EIU9-F1
#
_entry.id   AF-A0A235EIU9-F1
#
_cell.length_a   1.000
_cell.length_b   1.000
_cell.length_c   1.000
_cell.angle_alpha   90.00
_cell.angle_beta   90.00
_cell.angle_gamma   90.00
#
_symmetry.space_group_name_H-M   'P 1'
#
loop_
_entity.id
_entity.type
_entity.pdbx_description
1 polymer ?
#
loop_
_entity_poly.entity_id
_entity_poly.type
_entity_poly.pdbx_seq_one_letter_code
_entity_poly.pdbx_strand_id
1 'polypeptide(L)'
;MSQPPRPALALAMPVPTGDQLKAARTAAGLSQAQAAELMGYPLQTGSRGGVQSRTWQALESMSDERNMQGPVFAMFLLLTGQHPDFVLAARPADGGDSATG
;
A
#
# COMPACT_ATOMS: atom_id res chain seq x y z
N MET A 1 24.97 26.35 -10.83
CA MET A 1 23.70 26.98 -10.43
C MET A 1 22.95 25.99 -9.56
N SER A 2 22.69 26.30 -8.28
CA SER A 2 21.94 25.40 -7.38
C SER A 2 20.47 25.36 -7.79
N GLN A 3 19.95 24.19 -8.12
CA GLN A 3 18.53 24.04 -8.43
C GLN A 3 17.71 24.32 -7.15
N PRO A 4 16.66 25.15 -7.21
CA PRO A 4 15.80 25.37 -6.06
C PRO A 4 15.14 24.06 -5.62
N PRO A 5 14.89 23.86 -4.31
CA PRO A 5 14.23 22.66 -3.82
C PRO A 5 12.85 22.53 -4.46
N ARG A 6 12.53 21.33 -4.98
CA ARG A 6 11.20 21.05 -5.51
C ARG A 6 10.19 21.07 -4.35
N PRO A 7 9.03 21.71 -4.52
CA PRO A 7 7.98 21.69 -3.50
C PRO A 7 7.53 20.25 -3.23
N ALA A 8 7.30 19.91 -1.96
CA ALA A 8 6.79 18.61 -1.57
C ALA A 8 5.35 18.42 -2.05
N LEU A 9 5.02 17.21 -2.50
CA LEU A 9 3.66 16.84 -2.87
C LEU A 9 2.83 16.59 -1.61
N ALA A 10 1.68 17.27 -1.50
CA ALA A 10 0.71 16.99 -0.44
C ALA A 10 -0.21 15.84 -0.88
N LEU A 11 -0.18 14.73 -0.14
CA LEU A 11 -1.09 13.60 -0.33
C LEU A 11 -2.15 13.57 0.76
N ALA A 12 -3.39 13.21 0.38
CA ALA A 12 -4.41 12.82 1.33
C ALA A 12 -4.02 11.48 1.97
N MET A 13 -3.96 11.44 3.31
CA MET A 13 -3.55 10.25 4.07
C MET A 13 -4.59 9.92 5.15
N PRO A 14 -5.82 9.52 4.77
CA PRO A 14 -6.87 9.23 5.74
C PRO A 14 -6.54 7.98 6.54
N VAL A 15 -6.88 7.98 7.83
CA VAL A 15 -6.87 6.78 8.67
C VAL A 15 -8.16 5.99 8.36
N PRO A 16 -8.09 4.77 7.80
CA PRO A 16 -9.28 3.99 7.52
C PRO A 16 -9.83 3.34 8.78
N THR A 17 -11.14 3.11 8.79
CA THR A 17 -11.77 2.09 9.64
C THR A 17 -11.44 0.69 9.13
N GLY A 18 -11.63 -0.34 9.96
CA GLY A 18 -11.45 -1.74 9.56
C GLY A 18 -12.29 -2.13 8.34
N ASP A 19 -13.54 -1.67 8.26
CA ASP A 19 -14.41 -1.90 7.11
C ASP A 19 -13.92 -1.22 5.84
N GLN A 20 -13.39 0.01 5.93
CA GLN A 20 -12.81 0.70 4.77
C GLN A 20 -11.54 0.01 4.27
N LEU A 21 -10.68 -0.45 5.18
CA LEU A 21 -9.48 -1.22 4.82
C LEU A 21 -9.87 -2.53 4.14
N LYS A 22 -10.84 -3.26 4.69
CA LYS A 22 -11.37 -4.49 4.12
C LYS A 22 -11.97 -4.27 2.73
N ALA A 23 -12.75 -3.21 2.55
CA ALA A 23 -13.35 -2.86 1.27
C ALA A 23 -12.27 -2.58 0.21
N ALA A 24 -11.27 -1.75 0.54
CA ALA A 24 -10.15 -1.46 -0.36
C ALA A 24 -9.36 -2.73 -0.70
N ARG A 25 -9.11 -3.62 0.26
CA ARG A 25 -8.43 -4.89 -0.01
C ARG A 25 -9.23 -5.79 -0.95
N THR A 26 -10.52 -5.95 -0.70
CA THR A 26 -11.38 -6.79 -1.54
C THR A 26 -11.53 -6.21 -2.94
N ALA A 27 -11.62 -4.89 -3.09
CA ALA A 27 -11.65 -4.23 -4.39
C ALA A 27 -10.32 -4.41 -5.18
N ALA A 28 -9.18 -4.52 -4.50
CA ALA A 28 -7.90 -4.92 -5.12
C ALA A 28 -7.81 -6.42 -5.46
N GLY A 29 -8.82 -7.23 -5.12
CA GLY A 29 -8.80 -8.68 -5.36
C GLY A 29 -7.83 -9.46 -4.47
N LEU A 30 -7.42 -8.89 -3.33
CA LEU A 30 -6.41 -9.50 -2.45
C LEU A 30 -7.04 -10.26 -1.28
N SER A 31 -6.45 -11.39 -0.92
CA SER A 31 -6.65 -12.00 0.41
C SER A 31 -5.92 -11.21 1.50
N GLN A 32 -6.27 -11.43 2.78
CA GLN A 32 -5.56 -10.79 3.90
C GLN A 32 -4.07 -11.13 3.91
N ALA A 33 -3.70 -12.37 3.56
CA ALA A 33 -2.31 -12.79 3.49
C ALA A 33 -1.54 -12.07 2.37
N GLN A 34 -2.12 -11.95 1.17
CA GLN A 34 -1.49 -11.23 0.06
C GLN A 34 -1.35 -9.73 0.35
N ALA A 35 -2.34 -9.12 0.99
CA ALA A 35 -2.25 -7.72 1.37
C ALA A 35 -1.22 -7.48 2.48
N ALA A 36 -1.13 -8.41 3.44
CA ALA A 36 -0.08 -8.39 4.45
C ALA A 36 1.32 -8.55 3.84
N GLU A 37 1.49 -9.48 2.91
CA GLU A 37 2.74 -9.69 2.18
C GLU A 37 3.15 -8.42 1.42
N LEU A 38 2.21 -7.84 0.64
CA LEU A 38 2.43 -6.60 -0.11
C LEU A 38 2.93 -5.46 0.78
N MET A 39 2.38 -5.35 1.99
CA MET A 39 2.70 -4.28 2.94
C MET A 39 3.79 -4.66 3.94
N GLY A 40 4.41 -5.84 3.81
CA GLY A 40 5.50 -6.30 4.68
C GLY A 40 5.08 -6.66 6.11
N TYR A 41 3.80 -6.97 6.35
CA TYR A 41 3.33 -7.47 7.64
C TYR A 41 3.66 -8.97 7.82
N PRO A 42 3.95 -9.42 9.06
CA PRO A 42 4.29 -10.82 9.31
C PRO A 42 3.20 -11.80 8.87
N LEU A 43 3.66 -12.90 8.25
CA LEU A 43 2.85 -14.05 7.87
C LEU A 43 3.14 -15.23 8.82
N GLN A 44 2.11 -16.01 9.11
CA GLN A 44 2.19 -17.23 9.90
C GLN A 44 1.63 -18.40 9.09
N THR A 45 2.37 -19.49 9.04
CA THR A 45 1.92 -20.76 8.46
C THR A 45 1.06 -21.49 9.48
N GLY A 46 -0.19 -21.78 9.13
CA GLY A 46 -1.13 -22.55 9.93
C GLY A 46 -0.90 -24.06 9.82
N SER A 47 -1.46 -24.81 10.77
CA SER A 47 -1.28 -26.26 10.92
C SER A 47 -1.71 -27.10 9.71
N ARG A 48 -2.53 -26.54 8.81
CA ARG A 48 -3.03 -27.19 7.59
C ARG A 48 -2.41 -26.60 6.30
N GLY A 49 -1.28 -25.90 6.40
CA GLY A 49 -0.57 -25.32 5.25
C GLY A 49 -1.13 -23.99 4.75
N GLY A 50 -2.20 -23.46 5.36
CA GLY A 50 -2.70 -22.11 5.06
C GLY A 50 -1.79 -21.02 5.60
N VAL A 51 -1.76 -19.85 4.95
CA VAL A 51 -0.98 -18.69 5.40
C VAL A 51 -1.93 -17.60 5.88
N GLN A 52 -1.63 -17.00 7.03
CA GLN A 52 -2.45 -15.95 7.64
C GLN A 52 -1.59 -14.80 8.18
N SER A 53 -2.16 -13.60 8.29
CA SER A 53 -1.55 -12.48 9.01
C SER A 53 -2.45 -12.02 10.16
N ARG A 54 -2.01 -12.23 11.40
CA ARG A 54 -2.74 -11.74 12.58
C ARG A 54 -2.80 -10.22 12.64
N THR A 55 -1.73 -9.55 12.18
CA THR A 55 -1.67 -8.09 12.14
C THR A 55 -2.71 -7.53 11.19
N TRP A 56 -2.79 -8.05 9.96
CA TRP A 56 -3.80 -7.59 9.00
C TRP A 56 -5.23 -7.89 9.47
N GLN A 57 -5.44 -9.09 10.01
CA GLN A 57 -6.75 -9.48 10.55
C GLN A 57 -7.22 -8.52 11.66
N ALA A 58 -6.31 -8.08 12.53
CA ALA A 58 -6.63 -7.11 13.56
C ALA A 58 -6.95 -5.72 13.01
N LEU A 59 -6.22 -5.26 11.98
CA LEU A 59 -6.47 -3.96 11.34
C LEU A 59 -7.84 -3.90 10.65
N GLU A 60 -8.38 -5.03 10.21
CA GLU A 60 -9.74 -5.13 9.66
C GLU A 60 -10.82 -5.43 10.71
N SER A 61 -10.44 -5.60 11.98
CA SER A 61 -11.39 -5.94 13.03
C SER A 61 -12.11 -4.68 13.52
N MET A 62 -13.45 -4.78 13.65
CA MET A 62 -14.27 -3.72 14.24
C MET A 62 -14.28 -3.75 15.78
N SER A 63 -13.76 -4.82 16.38
CA SER A 63 -13.67 -4.98 17.84
C SER A 63 -12.27 -4.69 18.38
N ASP A 64 -11.32 -4.36 17.51
CA ASP A 64 -9.95 -4.00 17.87
C ASP A 64 -9.77 -2.51 17.59
N GLU A 65 -9.19 -1.75 18.53
CA GLU A 65 -9.01 -0.30 18.38
C GLU A 65 -7.87 0.06 17.41
N ARG A 66 -7.15 -0.94 16.89
CA ARG A 66 -6.03 -0.73 15.97
C ARG A 66 -6.52 -0.38 14.58
N ASN A 67 -6.22 0.84 14.16
CA ASN A 67 -6.38 1.27 12.77
C ASN A 67 -5.04 1.27 12.03
N MET A 68 -5.10 1.03 10.71
CA MET A 68 -3.95 1.26 9.85
C MET A 68 -3.60 2.76 9.85
N GLN A 69 -2.31 3.09 9.99
CA GLN A 69 -1.86 4.48 9.94
C GLN A 69 -2.15 5.08 8.56
N GLY A 70 -2.62 6.33 8.52
CA GLY A 70 -3.04 6.98 7.28
C GLY A 70 -2.01 6.97 6.14
N PRO A 71 -0.71 7.25 6.40
CA PRO A 71 0.33 7.13 5.38
C PRO A 71 0.52 5.71 4.84
N VAL A 72 0.35 4.70 5.70
CA VAL A 72 0.44 3.28 5.31
C VAL A 72 -0.75 2.90 4.42
N PHE A 73 -1.95 3.38 4.78
CA PHE A 73 -3.14 3.17 3.96
C PHE A 73 -3.06 3.88 2.61
N ALA A 74 -2.57 5.12 2.56
CA ALA A 74 -2.34 5.83 1.30
C ALA A 74 -1.36 5.07 0.39
N MET A 75 -0.28 4.50 0.96
CA MET A 75 0.64 3.65 0.20
C MET A 75 -0.03 2.37 -0.30
N PHE A 76 -0.86 1.72 0.52
CA PHE A 76 -1.65 0.56 0.09
C PHE A 76 -2.57 0.90 -1.09
N LEU A 77 -3.27 2.03 -1.02
CA LEU A 77 -4.10 2.52 -2.13
C LEU A 77 -3.27 2.80 -3.38
N LEU A 78 -2.09 3.40 -3.24
CA LEU A 78 -1.18 3.68 -4.36
C LEU A 78 -0.66 2.40 -5.03
N LEU A 79 -0.23 1.41 -4.22
CA LEU A 79 0.27 0.12 -4.69
C LEU A 79 -0.82 -0.72 -5.38
N THR A 80 -2.07 -0.52 -4.98
CA THR A 80 -3.23 -1.23 -5.56
C THR A 80 -3.95 -0.43 -6.64
N GLY A 81 -3.47 0.78 -6.98
CA GLY A 81 -4.08 1.64 -8.01
C GLY A 81 -5.44 2.22 -7.61
N GLN A 82 -5.76 2.27 -6.32
CA GLN A 82 -7.04 2.71 -5.77
C GLN A 82 -6.99 4.11 -5.13
N HIS A 83 -5.83 4.78 -5.12
CA HIS A 83 -5.74 6.12 -4.56
C HIS A 83 -6.54 7.10 -5.44
N PRO A 84 -7.39 7.98 -4.86
CA PRO A 84 -8.33 8.80 -5.62
C PRO A 84 -7.66 9.76 -6.61
N ASP A 85 -6.54 10.36 -6.19
CA ASP A 85 -5.91 11.45 -6.96
C ASP A 85 -4.59 11.07 -7.65
N PHE A 86 -3.98 9.94 -7.29
CA PHE A 86 -2.60 9.63 -7.66
C PHE A 86 -2.43 8.16 -8.00
N VAL A 87 -1.46 7.88 -8.88
CA VAL A 87 -1.03 6.52 -9.22
C VAL A 87 0.49 6.45 -9.16
N LEU A 88 1.03 5.26 -8.84
CA LEU A 88 2.46 5.03 -8.97
C LEU A 88 2.82 4.84 -10.44
N ALA A 89 3.81 5.59 -10.90
CA ALA A 89 4.40 5.43 -12.22
C ALA A 89 5.90 5.15 -12.07
N ALA A 90 6.43 4.27 -12.92
CA ALA A 90 7.86 4.07 -13.00
C ALA A 90 8.53 5.40 -13.35
N ARG A 91 9.70 5.65 -12.76
CA ARG A 91 10.53 6.77 -13.19
C ARG A 91 10.85 6.57 -14.68
N PRO A 92 10.73 7.61 -15.53
CA PRO A 92 11.27 7.53 -16.88
C PRO A 92 12.72 7.07 -16.78
N ALA A 93 13.12 6.07 -17.57
CA ALA A 93 14.53 5.81 -17.75
C ALA A 93 15.11 7.11 -18.31
N ASP A 94 15.97 7.79 -17.54
CA ASP A 94 16.66 8.97 -18.03
C ASP A 94 17.33 8.57 -19.35
N GLY A 95 17.00 9.28 -20.44
CA GLY A 95 17.41 8.91 -21.79
C GLY A 95 18.88 8.54 -21.87
N GLY A 96 19.15 7.24 -21.90
CA GLY A 96 20.47 6.66 -22.06
C GLY A 96 20.83 6.64 -23.53
N ASP A 97 21.46 7.73 -23.94
CA ASP A 97 22.42 7.87 -25.03
C ASP A 97 22.01 7.45 -26.45
N SER A 98 22.15 8.45 -27.33
CA SER A 98 22.24 8.24 -28.77
C SER A 98 23.61 7.62 -29.07
N ALA A 99 23.75 6.31 -28.90
CA ALA A 99 24.93 5.59 -29.35
C ALA A 99 24.63 4.89 -30.67
N THR A 100 24.97 5.57 -31.76
CA THR A 100 25.26 5.02 -33.08
C THR A 100 26.13 3.76 -32.98
N GLY A 101 25.77 2.74 -33.76
CA GLY A 101 26.56 1.52 -34.01
C GLY A 101 25.84 0.60 -34.97
#